data_AF-A0A5C7HMX7-F1
#
_entry.id   AF-A0A5C7HMX7-F1
#
_cell.length_a   1.000
_cell.length_b   1.000
_cell.length_c   1.000
_cell.angle_alpha   90.00
_cell.angle_beta   90.00
_cell.angle_gamma   90.00
#
_symmetry.space_group_name_H-M   'P 1'
#
loop_
_entity.id
_entity.type
_entity.pdbx_description
1 polymer ?
#
loop_
_entity_poly.entity_id
_entity_poly.type
_entity_poly.pdbx_seq_one_letter_code
_entity_poly.pdbx_strand_id
1 'polypeptide(L)'
;MATGLARALSSYSVQRSTAEISSGVSRPRSRWASSSSSKKMNNTSDRLSGVIDVVNDRKLPPELRGQRNSVRSETDIQGVVEQRIWHSMEEGQFEKLPGKGKPLNLNTNPHSDPAEDTLYRILSKNGCAPEWVQLNKDIRSQVSEWRMALNRAWAIKRSAGGDHSKWADSSELLKKQLRDINNKVFRYNLIVPFGRQMSGLKWEKEVARLEE
;
A
#
# COMPACT_ATOMS: atom_id res chain seq x y z
N MET A 1 -27.02 -40.10 6.19
CA MET A 1 -26.58 -39.28 7.34
C MET A 1 -25.75 -38.11 6.82
N ALA A 2 -26.31 -36.90 6.80
CA ALA A 2 -25.56 -35.65 6.74
C ALA A 2 -26.50 -34.50 7.16
N THR A 3 -26.40 -34.12 8.43
CA THR A 3 -26.63 -32.75 8.93
C THR A 3 -25.56 -31.84 8.32
N GLY A 4 -25.70 -30.54 8.04
CA GLY A 4 -26.70 -29.53 8.32
C GLY A 4 -25.96 -28.19 8.53
N LEU A 5 -26.50 -27.09 7.95
CA LEU A 5 -26.35 -25.67 8.38
C LEU A 5 -25.00 -24.98 8.08
N ALA A 6 -24.87 -23.69 7.73
CA ALA A 6 -25.72 -22.50 7.57
C ALA A 6 -24.93 -21.53 6.64
N ARG A 7 -25.45 -20.46 6.01
CA ARG A 7 -25.99 -19.25 6.66
C ARG A 7 -26.59 -18.30 5.62
N ALA A 8 -27.64 -17.59 6.06
CA ALA A 8 -28.55 -16.75 5.32
C ALA A 8 -27.99 -15.39 4.85
N LEU A 9 -28.57 -14.88 3.76
CA LEU A 9 -28.51 -13.47 3.33
C LEU A 9 -29.79 -12.77 3.77
N SER A 10 -29.66 -11.59 4.40
CA SER A 10 -30.77 -10.74 4.82
C SER A 10 -31.14 -9.75 3.71
N SER A 11 -32.44 -9.73 3.43
CA SER A 11 -33.19 -8.94 2.46
C SER A 11 -33.27 -7.45 2.77
N TYR A 12 -33.41 -6.63 1.72
CA TYR A 12 -34.19 -5.38 1.79
C TYR A 12 -35.04 -5.19 0.52
N SER A 13 -36.30 -4.84 0.77
CA SER A 13 -37.45 -4.83 -0.11
C SER A 13 -37.60 -3.53 -0.90
N VAL A 14 -37.98 -3.68 -2.16
CA VAL A 14 -38.44 -2.62 -3.07
C VAL A 14 -39.94 -2.40 -2.85
N GLN A 15 -40.37 -1.16 -2.65
CA GLN A 15 -41.78 -0.77 -2.75
C GLN A 15 -41.98 0.11 -3.99
N ARG A 16 -42.89 -0.35 -4.85
CA ARG A 16 -43.37 0.33 -6.05
C ARG A 16 -44.77 0.85 -5.73
N SER A 17 -45.02 2.13 -5.96
CA SER A 17 -46.37 2.71 -5.89
C SER A 17 -46.69 3.41 -7.20
N THR A 18 -47.79 2.99 -7.79
CA THR A 18 -48.45 3.50 -8.99
C THR A 18 -49.38 4.66 -8.63
N ALA A 19 -49.43 5.71 -9.45
CA ALA A 19 -50.61 6.58 -9.54
C ALA A 19 -50.61 7.37 -10.85
N GLU A 20 -51.82 7.56 -11.35
CA GLU A 20 -52.20 7.91 -12.71
C GLU A 20 -52.19 9.42 -13.00
N ILE A 21 -52.22 9.74 -14.30
CA ILE A 21 -52.28 11.08 -14.89
C ILE A 21 -53.74 11.55 -14.93
N SER A 22 -54.03 12.74 -14.42
CA SER A 22 -55.19 13.53 -14.84
C SER A 22 -54.92 15.04 -14.80
N SER A 23 -55.53 15.73 -15.76
CA SER A 23 -55.35 17.11 -16.19
C SER A 23 -56.04 18.16 -15.31
N GLY A 24 -55.47 19.37 -15.20
CA GLY A 24 -56.22 20.54 -14.71
C GLY A 24 -55.38 21.81 -14.52
N VAL A 25 -55.70 22.85 -15.29
CA VAL A 25 -55.10 24.19 -15.32
C VAL A 25 -55.33 24.99 -14.03
N SER A 26 -54.32 25.73 -13.55
CA SER A 26 -54.43 27.12 -13.04
C SER A 26 -53.07 27.70 -12.61
N ARG A 27 -52.74 28.91 -13.08
CA ARG A 27 -51.60 29.73 -12.63
C ARG A 27 -51.95 30.41 -11.28
N PRO A 28 -50.93 30.83 -10.52
CA PRO A 28 -50.77 32.28 -10.38
C PRO A 28 -49.33 32.77 -10.55
N ARG A 29 -49.22 34.06 -10.88
CA ARG A 29 -48.03 34.82 -11.22
C ARG A 29 -47.65 35.72 -10.05
N SER A 30 -46.46 35.56 -9.45
CA SER A 30 -45.79 36.63 -8.68
C SER A 30 -44.26 36.47 -8.84
N ARG A 31 -43.65 37.32 -9.68
CA ARG A 31 -42.80 38.45 -9.28
C ARG A 31 -41.65 38.05 -8.34
N TRP A 32 -40.52 37.67 -8.93
CA TRP A 32 -39.24 37.70 -8.24
C TRP A 32 -38.65 39.10 -8.38
N ALA A 33 -38.54 39.79 -7.24
CA ALA A 33 -37.85 41.06 -7.13
C ALA A 33 -36.35 40.82 -7.33
N SER A 34 -35.77 41.55 -8.28
CA SER A 34 -34.33 41.65 -8.47
C SER A 34 -33.76 42.45 -7.28
N SER A 35 -33.02 41.78 -6.39
CA SER A 35 -32.09 42.46 -5.49
C SER A 35 -30.70 42.37 -6.11
N SER A 36 -30.29 43.46 -6.74
CA SER A 36 -28.92 43.72 -7.15
C SER A 36 -28.05 43.94 -5.92
N SER A 37 -27.62 42.84 -5.28
CA SER A 37 -26.47 42.88 -4.37
C SER A 37 -25.20 42.82 -5.22
N SER A 38 -24.64 43.99 -5.51
CA SER A 38 -23.29 44.14 -6.05
C SER A 38 -22.27 43.73 -4.99
N LYS A 39 -22.12 42.41 -4.76
CA LYS A 39 -20.95 41.86 -4.09
C LYS A 39 -19.76 42.11 -5.01
N LYS A 40 -18.86 43.02 -4.62
CA LYS A 40 -17.48 43.03 -5.11
C LYS A 40 -16.91 41.64 -4.86
N MET A 41 -16.89 40.81 -5.90
CA MET A 41 -16.24 39.50 -5.83
C MET A 41 -14.73 39.72 -5.81
N ASN A 42 -14.07 38.98 -4.93
CA ASN A 42 -12.63 39.02 -4.78
C ASN A 42 -11.99 38.52 -6.08
N ASN A 43 -11.36 39.41 -6.85
CA ASN A 43 -10.68 39.12 -8.13
C ASN A 43 -9.74 37.88 -8.03
N THR A 44 -9.20 37.60 -6.84
CA THR A 44 -8.41 36.40 -6.57
C THR A 44 -9.20 35.09 -6.69
N SER A 45 -10.45 35.02 -6.21
CA SER A 45 -11.31 33.83 -6.34
C SER A 45 -11.69 33.56 -7.79
N ASP A 46 -11.99 34.60 -8.57
CA ASP A 46 -12.37 34.47 -9.98
C ASP A 46 -11.17 34.05 -10.86
N ARG A 47 -9.96 34.47 -10.48
CA ARG A 47 -8.72 34.01 -11.13
C ARG A 47 -8.42 32.55 -10.77
N LEU A 48 -8.60 32.15 -9.52
CA LEU A 48 -8.39 30.77 -9.08
C LEU A 48 -9.42 29.83 -9.69
N SER A 49 -10.70 30.22 -9.76
CA SER A 49 -11.73 29.43 -10.43
C SER A 49 -11.43 29.28 -11.92
N GLY A 50 -11.03 30.36 -12.61
CA GLY A 50 -10.62 30.29 -14.01
C GLY A 50 -9.41 29.37 -14.26
N VAL A 51 -8.41 29.38 -13.36
CA VAL A 51 -7.26 28.47 -13.47
C VAL A 51 -7.67 27.02 -13.24
N ILE A 52 -8.53 26.75 -12.25
CA ILE A 52 -9.06 25.41 -11.97
C ILE A 52 -9.88 24.88 -13.14
N ASP A 53 -10.73 25.73 -13.74
CA ASP A 53 -11.54 25.38 -14.91
C ASP A 53 -10.67 25.04 -16.13
N VAL A 54 -9.59 25.80 -16.38
CA VAL A 54 -8.64 25.51 -17.47
C VAL A 54 -7.90 24.18 -17.25
N VAL A 55 -7.53 23.87 -16.00
CA VAL A 55 -6.88 22.60 -15.67
C VAL A 55 -7.85 21.43 -15.81
N ASN A 56 -9.11 21.61 -15.42
CA ASN A 56 -10.16 20.61 -15.56
C ASN A 56 -10.55 20.39 -17.03
N ASP A 57 -10.62 21.44 -17.84
CA ASP A 57 -10.89 21.35 -19.28
C ASP A 57 -9.80 20.54 -20.01
N ARG A 58 -8.55 20.57 -19.56
CA ARG A 58 -7.48 19.73 -20.14
C ARG A 58 -7.68 18.24 -19.89
N LYS A 59 -8.40 17.85 -18.84
CA LYS A 59 -8.72 16.45 -18.54
C LYS A 59 -9.86 15.92 -19.42
N LEU A 60 -10.64 16.80 -20.04
CA LEU A 60 -11.74 16.41 -20.91
C LEU A 60 -11.26 15.94 -22.29
N PRO A 61 -12.02 15.04 -22.94
CA PRO A 61 -11.87 14.73 -24.36
C PRO A 61 -11.79 16.01 -25.22
N PRO A 62 -10.97 16.04 -26.29
CA PRO A 62 -10.82 17.21 -27.16
C PRO A 62 -12.14 17.85 -27.62
N GLU A 63 -13.16 17.01 -27.84
CA GLU A 63 -14.50 17.36 -28.30
C GLU A 63 -15.29 18.16 -27.25
N LEU A 64 -14.93 18.02 -25.98
CA LEU A 64 -15.58 18.66 -24.83
C LEU A 64 -14.81 19.86 -24.26
N ARG A 65 -13.64 20.21 -24.83
CA ARG A 65 -12.82 21.35 -24.37
C ARG A 65 -13.39 22.69 -24.84
N GLY A 66 -13.39 23.71 -23.98
CA GLY A 66 -13.78 25.08 -24.35
C GLY A 66 -15.28 25.34 -24.52
N GLN A 67 -16.12 24.31 -24.40
CA GLN A 67 -17.58 24.40 -24.39
C GLN A 67 -18.08 24.85 -23.00
N ARG A 68 -18.04 26.16 -22.73
CA ARG A 68 -18.38 26.72 -21.40
C ARG A 68 -19.82 26.51 -20.94
N ASN A 69 -20.76 26.30 -21.87
CA ASN A 69 -22.21 26.31 -21.60
C ASN A 69 -22.99 25.06 -22.09
N SER A 70 -22.32 24.02 -22.60
CA SER A 70 -23.01 22.72 -22.74
C SER A 70 -23.32 22.24 -21.34
N VAL A 71 -24.57 21.90 -21.05
CA VAL A 71 -24.97 21.34 -19.76
C VAL A 71 -24.13 20.07 -19.58
N ARG A 72 -23.08 20.15 -18.75
CA ARG A 72 -22.20 19.02 -18.40
C ARG A 72 -22.97 18.05 -17.50
N SER A 73 -24.00 17.42 -18.04
CA SER A 73 -24.57 16.24 -17.40
C SER A 73 -23.55 15.12 -17.53
N GLU A 74 -23.45 14.30 -16.50
CA GLU A 74 -22.62 13.09 -16.48
C GLU A 74 -22.86 12.22 -17.74
N THR A 75 -24.09 12.25 -18.25
CA THR A 75 -24.51 11.55 -19.48
C THR A 75 -23.83 12.06 -20.75
N ASP A 76 -23.53 13.35 -20.87
CA ASP A 76 -22.87 13.94 -22.06
C ASP A 76 -21.38 13.53 -22.10
N ILE A 77 -20.73 13.54 -20.93
CA ILE A 77 -19.36 13.02 -20.75
C ILE A 77 -19.32 11.53 -21.07
N GLN A 78 -20.27 10.77 -20.53
CA GLN A 78 -20.37 9.33 -20.78
C GLN A 78 -20.56 9.03 -22.27
N GLY A 79 -21.43 9.76 -22.97
CA GLY A 79 -21.68 9.58 -24.39
C GLY A 79 -20.43 9.79 -25.26
N VAL A 80 -19.67 10.86 -25.00
CA VAL A 80 -18.40 11.12 -25.72
C VAL A 80 -17.35 10.04 -25.41
N VAL A 81 -17.26 9.61 -24.16
CA VAL A 81 -16.34 8.53 -23.76
C VAL A 81 -16.71 7.22 -24.46
N GLU A 82 -17.99 6.85 -24.48
CA GLU A 82 -18.50 5.65 -25.15
C GLU A 82 -18.23 5.69 -26.66
N GLN A 83 -18.52 6.80 -27.33
CA GLN A 83 -18.21 6.98 -28.76
C GLN A 83 -16.71 6.78 -29.04
N ARG A 84 -15.84 7.30 -28.18
CA ARG A 84 -14.39 7.16 -28.33
C ARG A 84 -13.91 5.73 -28.12
N ILE A 85 -14.51 5.01 -27.16
CA ILE A 85 -14.25 3.58 -26.94
C ILE A 85 -14.66 2.79 -28.18
N TRP A 86 -15.86 3.02 -28.71
CA TRP A 86 -16.36 2.37 -29.93
C TRP A 86 -15.43 2.61 -31.12
N HIS A 87 -15.06 3.87 -31.38
CA HIS A 87 -14.14 4.20 -32.47
C HIS A 87 -12.78 3.51 -32.29
N SER A 88 -12.26 3.47 -31.06
CA SER A 88 -11.01 2.76 -30.76
C SER A 88 -11.11 1.24 -30.94
N MET A 89 -12.30 0.66 -30.72
CA MET A 89 -12.59 -0.75 -31.01
C MET A 89 -12.64 -1.01 -32.52
N GLU A 90 -13.33 -0.18 -33.29
CA GLU A 90 -13.41 -0.27 -34.76
C GLU A 90 -12.04 -0.13 -35.41
N GLU A 91 -11.21 0.80 -34.94
CA GLU A 91 -9.83 0.97 -35.39
C GLU A 91 -8.89 -0.18 -34.98
N GLY A 92 -9.36 -1.09 -34.11
CA GLY A 92 -8.56 -2.20 -33.61
C GLY A 92 -7.39 -1.75 -32.71
N GLN A 93 -7.49 -0.59 -32.06
CA GLN A 93 -6.45 -0.09 -31.15
C GLN A 93 -6.21 -1.07 -29.98
N PHE A 94 -7.25 -1.80 -29.56
CA PHE A 94 -7.16 -2.84 -28.52
C PHE A 94 -6.56 -4.17 -29.02
N GLU A 95 -6.44 -4.36 -30.34
CA GLU A 95 -5.78 -5.53 -30.93
C GLU A 95 -4.26 -5.36 -30.97
N LYS A 96 -3.77 -4.14 -31.16
CA LYS A 96 -2.34 -3.82 -31.29
C LYS A 96 -1.67 -3.41 -29.96
N LEU A 97 -2.18 -3.88 -28.83
CA LEU A 97 -1.59 -3.55 -27.53
C LEU A 97 -0.24 -4.27 -27.33
N PRO A 98 0.79 -3.56 -26.84
CA PRO A 98 2.07 -4.18 -26.53
C PRO A 98 1.87 -5.24 -25.44
N GLY A 99 2.21 -6.49 -25.75
CA GLY A 99 2.06 -7.60 -24.81
C GLY A 99 0.69 -8.30 -24.82
N LYS A 100 -0.22 -7.97 -25.74
CA LYS A 100 -1.48 -8.72 -25.90
C LYS A 100 -1.19 -10.21 -26.14
N GLY A 101 -1.86 -11.08 -25.37
CA GLY A 101 -1.70 -12.54 -25.46
C GLY A 101 -0.41 -13.11 -24.86
N LYS A 102 0.51 -12.25 -24.36
CA LYS A 102 1.69 -12.71 -23.64
C LYS A 102 1.42 -12.74 -22.14
N PRO A 103 2.00 -13.70 -21.40
CA PRO A 103 1.93 -13.69 -19.94
C PRO A 103 2.56 -12.39 -19.41
N LEU A 104 1.93 -11.83 -18.38
CA LEU A 104 2.40 -10.60 -17.75
C LEU A 104 3.80 -10.81 -17.15
N ASN A 105 4.72 -9.89 -17.44
CA ASN A 105 6.06 -9.92 -16.86
C ASN A 105 6.02 -9.40 -15.42
N LEU A 106 5.87 -10.30 -14.46
CA LEU A 106 5.88 -9.98 -13.02
C LEU A 106 7.29 -9.72 -12.46
N ASN A 107 8.32 -9.87 -13.28
CA ASN A 107 9.72 -9.83 -12.85
C ASN A 107 10.30 -8.41 -12.70
N THR A 108 9.63 -7.40 -13.24
CA THR A 108 10.13 -6.01 -13.18
C THR A 108 9.32 -5.25 -12.16
N ASN A 109 9.99 -4.68 -11.16
CA ASN A 109 9.33 -3.85 -10.18
C ASN A 109 9.39 -2.36 -10.63
N PRO A 110 8.25 -1.74 -10.97
CA PRO A 110 8.21 -0.34 -11.42
C PRO A 110 8.62 0.67 -10.34
N HIS A 111 8.68 0.25 -9.07
CA HIS A 111 8.94 1.10 -7.92
C HIS A 111 10.38 1.02 -7.41
N SER A 112 11.21 0.13 -7.97
CA SER A 112 12.64 0.05 -7.63
C SER A 112 13.49 0.85 -8.61
N ASP A 113 14.65 1.29 -8.13
CA ASP A 113 15.67 1.87 -8.99
C ASP A 113 16.08 0.87 -10.09
N PRO A 114 16.26 1.29 -11.36
CA PRO A 114 16.59 0.38 -12.46
C PRO A 114 17.88 -0.41 -12.27
N ALA A 115 18.87 0.15 -11.55
CA ALA A 115 20.11 -0.57 -11.26
C ALA A 115 19.89 -1.65 -10.20
N GLU A 116 19.14 -1.35 -9.14
CA GLU A 116 18.75 -2.31 -8.11
C GLU A 116 17.87 -3.45 -8.66
N ASP A 117 16.88 -3.15 -9.49
CA ASP A 117 16.02 -4.16 -10.14
C ASP A 117 16.87 -5.12 -10.99
N THR A 118 17.82 -4.57 -11.74
CA THR A 118 18.75 -5.38 -12.56
C THR A 118 19.63 -6.27 -11.69
N LEU A 119 20.17 -5.75 -10.60
CA LEU A 119 20.96 -6.52 -9.64
C LEU A 119 20.13 -7.68 -9.04
N TYR A 120 18.94 -7.40 -8.52
CA TYR A 120 18.07 -8.42 -7.93
C TYR A 120 17.63 -9.47 -8.95
N ARG A 121 17.41 -9.08 -10.20
CA ARG A 121 17.11 -10.00 -11.29
C ARG A 121 18.29 -10.91 -11.64
N ILE A 122 19.52 -10.41 -11.62
CA ILE A 122 20.71 -11.24 -11.84
C ILE A 122 20.86 -12.24 -10.68
N LEU A 123 20.71 -11.77 -9.45
CA LEU A 123 20.80 -12.63 -8.26
C LEU A 123 19.74 -13.74 -8.29
N SER A 124 18.47 -13.41 -8.55
CA SER A 124 17.38 -14.39 -8.60
C SER A 124 17.56 -15.43 -9.70
N LYS A 125 18.05 -15.01 -10.89
CA LYS A 125 18.38 -15.94 -11.98
C LYS A 125 19.47 -16.95 -11.60
N ASN A 126 20.41 -16.55 -10.74
CA ASN A 126 21.47 -17.44 -10.24
C ASN A 126 21.07 -18.19 -8.96
N GLY A 127 19.83 -18.02 -8.47
CA GLY A 127 19.40 -18.60 -7.19
C GLY A 127 20.09 -18.00 -5.97
N CYS A 128 20.73 -16.82 -6.11
CA CYS A 128 21.39 -16.12 -5.03
C CYS A 128 20.44 -15.10 -4.37
N ALA A 129 20.59 -14.93 -3.06
CA ALA A 129 19.86 -13.91 -2.31
C ALA A 129 20.65 -12.60 -2.23
N PRO A 130 19.99 -11.44 -2.12
CA PRO A 130 20.64 -10.19 -1.77
C PRO A 130 21.41 -10.27 -0.46
N GLU A 131 22.47 -9.47 -0.34
CA GLU A 131 23.35 -9.45 0.84
C GLU A 131 22.56 -9.30 2.15
N TRP A 132 21.61 -8.37 2.21
CA TRP A 132 20.81 -8.14 3.42
C TRP A 132 19.91 -9.33 3.78
N VAL A 133 19.43 -10.11 2.80
CA VAL A 133 18.65 -11.33 3.05
C VAL A 133 19.55 -12.39 3.68
N GLN A 134 20.74 -12.58 3.13
CA GLN A 134 21.71 -13.53 3.66
C GLN A 134 22.16 -13.13 5.06
N LEU A 135 22.48 -11.85 5.27
CA LEU A 135 22.89 -11.32 6.56
C LEU A 135 21.79 -11.49 7.62
N ASN A 136 20.52 -11.29 7.27
CA ASN A 136 19.39 -11.54 8.16
C ASN A 136 19.32 -13.02 8.57
N LYS A 137 19.47 -13.93 7.61
CA LYS A 137 19.50 -15.38 7.88
C LYS A 137 20.63 -15.73 8.85
N ASP A 138 21.82 -15.20 8.61
CA ASP A 138 23.00 -15.42 9.44
C ASP A 138 22.79 -14.88 10.86
N ILE A 139 22.27 -13.65 11.01
CA ILE A 139 21.95 -13.07 12.32
C ILE A 139 20.96 -13.97 13.06
N ARG A 140 19.88 -14.40 12.41
CA ARG A 140 18.86 -15.26 13.04
C ARG A 140 19.43 -16.61 13.49
N SER A 141 20.31 -17.22 12.69
CA SER A 141 21.00 -18.47 13.08
C SER A 141 21.88 -18.25 14.30
N GLN A 142 22.72 -17.23 14.27
CA GLN A 142 23.64 -16.91 15.36
C GLN A 142 22.93 -16.56 16.65
N VAL A 143 21.80 -15.85 16.58
CA VAL A 143 20.96 -15.57 17.75
C VAL A 143 20.39 -16.84 18.35
N SER A 144 19.92 -17.78 17.51
CA SER A 144 19.41 -19.06 17.99
C SER A 144 20.50 -19.87 18.68
N GLU A 145 21.67 -20.01 18.06
CA GLU A 145 22.83 -20.70 18.60
C GLU A 145 23.32 -20.07 19.91
N TRP A 146 23.41 -18.74 19.94
CA TRP A 146 23.79 -17.99 21.13
C TRP A 146 22.79 -18.18 22.27
N ARG A 147 21.49 -18.16 22.00
CA ARG A 147 20.45 -18.42 23.02
C ARG A 147 20.53 -19.85 23.55
N MET A 148 20.78 -20.85 22.70
CA MET A 148 20.99 -22.23 23.14
C MET A 148 22.24 -22.36 24.01
N ALA A 149 23.34 -21.69 23.64
CA ALA A 149 24.56 -21.66 24.45
C ALA A 149 24.34 -20.98 25.80
N LEU A 150 23.62 -19.85 25.82
CA LEU A 150 23.25 -19.15 27.05
C LEU A 150 22.40 -20.03 27.96
N ASN A 151 21.36 -20.69 27.43
CA ASN A 151 20.50 -21.57 28.22
C ASN A 151 21.28 -22.76 28.80
N ARG A 152 22.20 -23.37 28.02
CA ARG A 152 23.09 -24.42 28.53
C ARG A 152 23.98 -23.93 29.67
N ALA A 153 24.64 -22.78 29.50
CA ALA A 153 25.47 -22.19 30.54
C ALA A 153 24.67 -21.84 31.79
N TRP A 154 23.44 -21.35 31.62
CA TRP A 154 22.52 -21.04 32.71
C TRP A 154 22.06 -22.29 33.48
N ALA A 155 21.73 -23.36 32.76
CA ALA A 155 21.37 -24.65 33.36
C ALA A 155 22.52 -25.22 34.21
N ILE A 156 23.76 -25.17 33.69
CA ILE A 156 24.95 -25.59 34.42
C ILE A 156 25.14 -24.76 35.69
N LYS A 157 25.01 -23.43 35.61
CA LYS A 157 25.07 -22.53 36.77
C LYS A 157 24.04 -22.94 37.83
N ARG A 158 22.80 -23.25 37.42
CA ARG A 158 21.71 -23.62 38.33
C ARG A 158 21.94 -24.98 38.99
N SER A 159 22.50 -25.95 38.28
CA SER A 159 22.80 -27.28 38.83
C SER A 159 24.08 -27.33 39.67
N ALA A 160 25.06 -26.46 39.38
CA ALA A 160 26.41 -26.55 39.95
C ALA A 160 26.58 -25.84 41.30
N GLY A 161 25.52 -25.27 41.89
CA GLY A 161 25.47 -24.88 43.31
C GLY A 161 26.58 -23.96 43.86
N GLY A 162 27.41 -23.31 43.03
CA GLY A 162 28.51 -22.47 43.52
C GLY A 162 29.73 -22.29 42.62
N ASP A 163 29.84 -22.97 41.47
CA ASP A 163 30.93 -22.75 40.50
C ASP A 163 30.77 -21.41 39.76
N HIS A 164 30.94 -20.30 40.48
CA HIS A 164 30.84 -18.94 39.94
C HIS A 164 31.91 -18.64 38.89
N SER A 165 33.07 -19.29 38.98
CA SER A 165 34.20 -19.11 38.05
C SER A 165 33.85 -19.54 36.62
N LYS A 166 33.32 -20.77 36.44
CA LYS A 166 32.93 -21.27 35.12
C LYS A 166 31.81 -20.46 34.47
N TRP A 167 30.89 -19.94 35.28
CA TRP A 167 29.84 -19.03 34.81
C TRP A 167 30.42 -17.67 34.39
N ALA A 168 31.36 -17.12 35.15
CA ALA A 168 32.01 -15.86 34.81
C ALA A 168 32.67 -15.93 33.43
N ASP A 169 33.53 -16.93 33.21
CA ASP A 169 34.22 -17.16 31.94
C ASP A 169 33.22 -17.34 30.77
N SER A 170 32.20 -18.18 30.97
CA SER A 170 31.15 -18.42 29.97
C SER A 170 30.35 -17.15 29.67
N SER A 171 30.07 -16.33 30.69
CA SER A 171 29.33 -15.08 30.53
C SER A 171 30.12 -14.03 29.76
N GLU A 172 31.44 -13.96 29.95
CA GLU A 172 32.30 -13.05 29.19
C GLU A 172 32.37 -13.45 27.71
N LEU A 173 32.54 -14.75 27.43
CA LEU A 173 32.52 -15.27 26.08
C LEU A 173 31.18 -14.98 25.38
N LEU A 174 30.07 -15.24 26.06
CA LEU A 174 28.72 -14.98 25.53
C LEU A 174 28.47 -13.48 25.32
N LYS A 175 28.98 -12.60 26.19
CA LYS A 175 28.91 -11.14 26.00
C LYS A 175 29.70 -10.68 24.78
N LYS A 176 30.87 -11.29 24.51
CA LYS A 176 31.64 -11.01 23.30
C LYS A 176 30.88 -11.43 22.05
N GLN A 177 30.33 -12.64 22.03
CA GLN A 177 29.49 -13.12 20.93
C GLN A 177 28.26 -12.24 20.70
N LEU A 178 27.61 -11.78 21.79
CA LEU A 178 26.48 -10.85 21.73
C LEU A 178 26.87 -9.53 21.03
N ARG A 179 28.07 -9.01 21.33
CA ARG A 179 28.60 -7.80 20.68
C ARG A 179 28.80 -8.02 19.19
N ASP A 180 29.34 -9.17 18.80
CA ASP A 180 29.55 -9.51 17.39
C ASP A 180 28.23 -9.63 16.62
N ILE A 181 27.21 -10.25 17.24
CA ILE A 181 25.85 -10.29 16.68
C ILE A 181 25.29 -8.88 16.55
N ASN A 182 25.42 -8.03 17.58
CA ASN A 182 24.92 -6.66 17.54
C ASN A 182 25.64 -5.80 16.47
N ASN A 183 26.92 -6.04 16.21
CA ASN A 183 27.64 -5.40 15.11
C ASN A 183 27.06 -5.81 13.75
N LYS A 184 26.67 -7.08 13.57
CA LYS A 184 25.98 -7.53 12.35
C LYS A 184 24.59 -6.92 12.22
N VAL A 185 23.83 -6.85 13.32
CA VAL A 185 22.52 -6.16 13.38
C VAL A 185 22.67 -4.70 12.96
N PHE A 186 23.72 -4.02 13.45
CA PHE A 186 24.01 -2.64 13.05
C PHE A 186 24.30 -2.54 11.55
N ARG A 187 25.19 -3.39 11.01
CA ARG A 187 25.47 -3.45 9.56
C ARG A 187 24.20 -3.70 8.75
N TYR A 188 23.37 -4.65 9.18
CA TYR A 188 22.09 -4.94 8.55
C TYR A 188 21.17 -3.71 8.53
N ASN A 189 21.07 -2.99 9.64
CA ASN A 189 20.24 -1.79 9.74
C ASN A 189 20.70 -0.64 8.84
N LEU A 190 21.97 -0.60 8.46
CA LEU A 190 22.53 0.39 7.54
C LEU A 190 22.19 0.09 6.07
N ILE A 191 22.03 -1.18 5.71
CA ILE A 191 21.81 -1.60 4.31
C ILE A 191 20.34 -1.80 3.97
N VAL A 192 19.46 -1.98 4.95
CA VAL A 192 18.03 -2.20 4.69
C VAL A 192 17.23 -0.89 4.64
N PRO A 193 16.17 -0.85 3.81
CA PRO A 193 15.21 0.25 3.84
C PRO A 193 14.55 0.40 5.23
N PHE A 194 14.16 1.64 5.53
CA PHE A 194 13.42 1.96 6.75
C PHE A 194 12.17 1.07 6.89
N GLY A 195 11.88 0.63 8.12
CA GLY A 195 10.79 -0.32 8.42
C GLY A 195 11.17 -1.81 8.37
N ARG A 196 12.34 -2.18 7.84
CA ARG A 196 12.88 -3.56 7.90
C ARG A 196 14.04 -3.75 8.89
N GLN A 197 14.38 -2.67 9.61
CA GLN A 197 15.42 -2.67 10.63
C GLN A 197 15.04 -3.51 11.84
N MET A 198 16.05 -3.98 12.57
CA MET A 198 15.90 -4.84 13.76
C MET A 198 16.55 -4.23 14.98
N SER A 199 16.01 -4.56 16.16
CA SER A 199 16.61 -4.16 17.43
C SER A 199 17.75 -5.09 17.81
N GLY A 200 18.81 -4.50 18.36
CA GLY A 200 19.92 -5.26 18.95
C GLY A 200 19.49 -5.99 20.22
N LEU A 201 20.23 -7.03 20.57
CA LEU A 201 20.02 -7.83 21.76
C LEU A 201 20.67 -7.14 22.95
N LYS A 202 20.00 -7.20 24.10
CA LYS A 202 20.50 -6.67 25.38
C LYS A 202 20.72 -7.82 26.35
N TRP A 203 21.88 -7.85 26.99
CA TRP A 203 22.27 -8.92 27.90
C TRP A 203 21.26 -9.10 29.03
N GLU A 204 20.91 -7.99 29.69
CA GLU A 204 20.02 -7.96 30.86
C GLU A 204 18.64 -8.53 30.51
N LYS A 205 18.13 -8.20 29.32
CA LYS A 205 16.81 -8.68 28.83
C LYS A 205 16.80 -10.17 28.47
N GLU A 206 17.93 -10.73 28.09
CA GLU A 206 18.03 -12.17 27.77
C GLU A 206 18.22 -12.98 29.06
N VAL A 207 18.97 -12.46 30.04
CA VAL A 207 19.10 -13.10 31.36
C VAL A 207 17.79 -13.05 32.16
N ALA A 208 17.09 -11.92 32.18
CA ALA A 208 15.80 -11.80 32.87
C ALA A 208 14.76 -12.82 32.36
N ARG A 209 14.80 -13.15 31.06
CA ARG A 209 13.95 -14.18 30.44
C ARG A 209 14.23 -15.61 30.89
N LEU A 210 15.40 -15.86 31.48
CA LEU A 210 15.79 -17.16 32.03
C LEU A 210 15.58 -17.24 33.55
N GLU A 211 15.28 -16.10 34.18
CA GLU A 211 14.93 -16.02 35.60
C GLU A 211 13.42 -16.19 35.84
N GLU A 212 12.60 -15.81 34.86
CA GLU A 212 11.15 -16.05 34.78
C GLU A 212 10.83 -17.53 34.44
#